data_AF-A0A086D1B2-F1
#
_entry.id   AF-A0A086D1B2-F1
#
_cell.length_a   1.000
_cell.length_b   1.000
_cell.length_c   1.000
_cell.angle_alpha   90.00
_cell.angle_beta   90.00
_cell.angle_gamma   90.00
#
_symmetry.space_group_name_H-M   'P 1'
#
loop_
_entity.id
_entity.type
_entity.pdbx_description
1 polymer ?
#
loop_
_entity_poly.entity_id
_entity_poly.type
_entity_poly.pdbx_seq_one_letter_code
_entity_poly.pdbx_strand_id
1 'polypeptide(L)'
;IAALTDADITIAVIAAIIALANLDEAWIARAARSLAAGSPLSARLILRQLARCRRVSLAEALRTQMGISLACATHGDIAEGVRALLIDKDHAPAWRHTHGAVPAADLEACLAPAWPRQAHPLRELHDHVAE
;
A
#
# COMPACT_ATOMS: atom_id res chain seq x y z
N ILE A 1 -14.06 7.44 -13.75
CA ILE A 1 -14.04 6.96 -12.34
C ILE A 1 -14.58 5.54 -12.25
N ALA A 2 -15.84 5.28 -12.61
CA ALA A 2 -16.45 3.94 -12.57
C ALA A 2 -15.55 2.86 -13.23
N ALA A 3 -15.04 3.13 -14.42
CA ALA A 3 -14.12 2.21 -15.11
C ALA A 3 -12.81 1.88 -14.35
N LEU A 4 -12.30 2.78 -13.49
CA LEU A 4 -11.12 2.52 -12.65
C LEU A 4 -11.49 1.78 -11.37
N THR A 5 -12.66 2.08 -10.81
CA THR A 5 -13.13 1.49 -9.55
C THR A 5 -13.68 0.08 -9.74
N ASP A 6 -14.18 -0.22 -10.95
CA ASP A 6 -14.68 -1.54 -11.34
C ASP A 6 -13.58 -2.43 -11.95
N ALA A 7 -12.39 -1.88 -12.18
CA ALA A 7 -11.26 -2.65 -12.70
C ALA A 7 -10.75 -3.67 -11.68
N ASP A 8 -10.23 -4.80 -12.20
CA ASP A 8 -9.58 -5.78 -11.36
C ASP A 8 -8.35 -5.19 -10.64
N ILE A 9 -8.17 -5.60 -9.37
CA ILE A 9 -7.05 -5.19 -8.51
C ILE A 9 -5.76 -5.88 -8.99
N THR A 10 -5.23 -5.41 -10.11
CA THR A 10 -4.02 -5.90 -10.75
C THR A 10 -2.97 -4.80 -10.80
N ILE A 11 -1.71 -5.16 -11.06
CA ILE A 11 -0.64 -4.17 -11.21
C ILE A 11 -0.91 -3.16 -12.34
N ALA A 12 -1.72 -3.54 -13.33
CA ALA A 12 -2.10 -2.66 -14.43
C ALA A 12 -2.92 -1.44 -13.96
N VAL A 13 -3.65 -1.54 -12.84
CA VAL A 13 -4.45 -0.42 -12.33
C VAL A 13 -3.57 0.76 -11.88
N ILE A 14 -2.35 0.51 -11.40
CA ILE A 14 -1.41 1.58 -11.04
C ILE A 14 -1.03 2.37 -12.29
N ALA A 15 -0.63 1.68 -13.36
CA ALA A 15 -0.29 2.32 -14.63
C ALA A 15 -1.49 3.07 -15.22
N ALA A 16 -2.69 2.48 -15.15
CA ALA A 16 -3.92 3.10 -15.62
C ALA A 16 -4.24 4.40 -14.85
N ILE A 17 -4.08 4.42 -13.52
CA ILE A 17 -4.28 5.62 -12.71
C ILE A 17 -3.21 6.68 -13.05
N ILE A 18 -1.93 6.30 -13.14
CA ILE A 18 -0.84 7.22 -13.47
C ILE A 18 -1.04 7.89 -14.83
N ALA A 19 -1.59 7.16 -15.82
CA ALA A 19 -1.88 7.70 -17.14
C ALA A 19 -2.90 8.86 -17.13
N LEU A 20 -3.64 9.05 -16.03
CA LEU A 20 -4.61 10.14 -15.87
C LEU A 20 -4.00 11.44 -15.35
N ALA A 21 -2.67 11.51 -15.20
CA ALA A 21 -1.97 12.67 -14.64
C ALA A 21 -2.19 13.99 -15.41
N ASN A 22 -2.62 13.91 -16.67
CA ASN A 22 -2.83 15.05 -17.58
C ASN A 22 -4.31 15.27 -17.94
N LEU A 23 -5.26 14.66 -17.20
CA LEU A 23 -6.68 14.96 -17.38
C LEU A 23 -7.03 16.38 -16.94
N ASP A 24 -8.06 16.94 -17.54
CA ASP A 24 -8.60 18.26 -17.19
C ASP A 24 -9.26 18.27 -15.81
N GLU A 25 -9.77 17.12 -15.34
CA GLU A 25 -10.32 16.96 -14.00
C GLU A 25 -9.20 17.06 -12.95
N ALA A 26 -8.98 18.28 -12.46
CA ALA A 26 -7.86 18.65 -11.59
C ALA A 26 -7.67 17.71 -10.38
N TRP A 27 -8.75 17.21 -9.78
CA TRP A 27 -8.66 16.31 -8.62
C TRP A 27 -8.20 14.89 -9.00
N ILE A 28 -8.62 14.35 -10.16
CA ILE A 28 -8.17 13.05 -10.66
C ILE A 28 -6.71 13.15 -11.06
N ALA A 29 -6.39 14.19 -11.83
CA ALA A 29 -5.03 14.45 -12.29
C ALA A 29 -4.06 14.64 -11.10
N ARG A 30 -4.51 15.32 -10.03
CA ARG A 30 -3.76 15.42 -8.77
C ARG A 30 -3.53 14.05 -8.12
N ALA A 31 -4.55 13.22 -8.00
CA ALA A 31 -4.41 11.88 -7.41
C ALA A 31 -3.45 11.00 -8.22
N ALA A 32 -3.54 11.05 -9.55
CA ALA A 32 -2.64 10.34 -10.46
C ALA A 32 -1.19 10.79 -10.31
N ARG A 33 -0.94 12.11 -10.27
CA ARG A 33 0.40 12.66 -10.02
C ARG A 33 0.95 12.27 -8.64
N SER A 34 0.11 12.29 -7.61
CA SER A 34 0.49 11.83 -6.27
C SER A 34 0.89 10.35 -6.26
N LEU A 35 0.13 9.48 -6.94
CA LEU A 35 0.48 8.06 -7.06
C LEU A 35 1.80 7.87 -7.84
N ALA A 36 1.97 8.61 -8.94
CA ALA A 36 3.18 8.55 -9.76
C ALA A 36 4.44 8.94 -8.97
N ALA A 37 4.35 9.98 -8.13
CA ALA A 37 5.45 10.45 -7.29
C ALA A 37 5.66 9.62 -6.02
N GLY A 38 4.67 8.81 -5.61
CA GLY A 38 4.73 8.00 -4.39
C GLY A 38 5.55 6.71 -4.53
N SER A 39 5.81 6.05 -3.39
CA SER A 39 6.56 4.78 -3.32
C SER A 39 5.88 3.68 -4.15
N PRO A 40 6.59 3.10 -5.15
CA PRO A 40 6.05 1.98 -5.94
C PRO A 40 5.81 0.72 -5.13
N LEU A 41 6.64 0.43 -4.12
CA LEU A 41 6.44 -0.70 -3.21
C LEU A 41 5.15 -0.53 -2.43
N SER A 42 4.89 0.68 -1.91
CA SER A 42 3.67 1.00 -1.15
C SER A 42 2.42 0.87 -2.01
N ALA A 43 2.46 1.37 -3.26
CA ALA A 43 1.36 1.23 -4.21
C ALA A 43 1.02 -0.24 -4.48
N ARG A 44 2.03 -1.07 -4.75
CA ARG A 44 1.84 -2.51 -4.99
C ARG A 44 1.35 -3.25 -3.74
N LEU A 45 1.85 -2.86 -2.57
CA LEU A 45 1.45 -3.43 -1.28
C LEU A 45 -0.02 -3.14 -0.96
N ILE A 46 -0.51 -1.93 -1.22
CA ILE A 46 -1.92 -1.55 -1.05
C ILE A 46 -2.82 -2.41 -1.92
N LEU A 47 -2.49 -2.60 -3.20
CA LEU A 47 -3.27 -3.48 -4.08
C LEU A 47 -3.34 -4.90 -3.53
N ARG A 48 -2.21 -5.44 -3.06
CA ARG A 48 -2.16 -6.80 -2.54
C ARG A 48 -2.97 -6.93 -1.24
N GLN A 49 -2.96 -5.90 -0.39
CA GLN A 49 -3.79 -5.84 0.81
C GLN A 49 -5.28 -5.77 0.47
N LEU A 50 -5.70 -4.89 -0.46
CA LEU A 50 -7.10 -4.79 -0.89
C LEU A 50 -7.61 -6.13 -1.44
N ALA A 51 -6.80 -6.84 -2.22
CA ALA A 51 -7.15 -8.15 -2.72
C ALA A 51 -7.25 -9.22 -1.60
N ARG A 52 -6.30 -9.23 -0.64
CA ARG A 52 -6.28 -10.22 0.47
C ARG A 52 -7.38 -9.97 1.50
N CYS A 53 -7.71 -8.71 1.78
CA CYS A 53 -8.62 -8.31 2.85
C CYS A 53 -10.08 -8.11 2.38
N ARG A 54 -10.41 -8.35 1.11
CA ARG A 54 -11.75 -8.09 0.56
C ARG A 54 -12.89 -8.82 1.29
N ARG A 55 -12.61 -9.99 1.87
CA ARG A 55 -13.61 -10.87 2.51
C ARG A 55 -13.17 -11.37 3.89
N VAL A 56 -12.29 -10.61 4.56
CA VAL A 56 -11.84 -10.95 5.92
C VAL A 56 -12.56 -10.06 6.92
N SER A 57 -12.63 -10.53 8.16
CA SER A 57 -13.16 -9.74 9.27
C SER A 57 -12.28 -8.51 9.57
N LEU A 58 -12.82 -7.51 10.26
CA LEU A 58 -12.04 -6.34 10.67
C LEU A 58 -10.90 -6.77 11.61
N ALA A 59 -11.19 -7.66 12.55
CA ALA A 59 -10.20 -8.21 13.47
C ALA A 59 -9.07 -8.97 12.74
N GLU A 60 -9.34 -9.65 11.62
CA GLU A 60 -8.28 -10.28 10.81
C GLU A 60 -7.52 -9.28 9.94
N ALA A 61 -8.21 -8.28 9.37
CA ALA A 61 -7.58 -7.21 8.61
C ALA A 61 -6.57 -6.46 9.48
N LEU A 62 -6.94 -6.07 10.70
CA LEU A 62 -6.07 -5.36 11.64
C LEU A 62 -4.86 -6.19 12.08
N ARG A 63 -5.04 -7.50 12.30
CA ARG A 63 -3.90 -8.41 12.57
C ARG A 63 -2.92 -8.43 11.42
N THR A 64 -3.43 -8.61 10.19
CA THR A 64 -2.60 -8.63 8.98
C THR A 64 -1.88 -7.29 8.80
N GLN A 65 -2.60 -6.19 8.95
CA GLN A 65 -2.07 -4.84 8.78
C GLN A 65 -0.97 -4.53 9.81
N MET A 66 -1.09 -5.00 11.06
CA MET A 66 -0.06 -4.78 12.07
C MET A 66 1.28 -5.40 11.69
N GLY A 67 1.28 -6.63 11.15
CA GLY A 67 2.50 -7.25 10.63
C GLY A 67 3.09 -6.48 9.46
N ILE A 68 2.23 -6.02 8.54
CA ILE A 68 2.67 -5.23 7.38
C ILE A 68 3.26 -3.89 7.81
N SER A 69 2.66 -3.20 8.78
CA SER A 69 3.17 -1.92 9.30
C SER A 69 4.58 -2.06 9.85
N LEU A 70 4.88 -3.16 10.58
CA LEU A 70 6.25 -3.44 11.02
C LEU A 70 7.18 -3.71 9.85
N ALA A 71 6.75 -4.52 8.88
CA ALA A 71 7.58 -4.85 7.73
C ALA A 71 7.87 -3.62 6.84
N CYS A 72 6.94 -2.66 6.77
CA CYS A 72 7.17 -1.36 6.13
C CYS A 72 8.25 -0.55 6.86
N ALA A 73 8.33 -0.66 8.18
CA ALA A 73 9.36 0.01 8.99
C ALA A 73 10.76 -0.56 8.78
N THR A 74 10.86 -1.86 8.49
CA THR A 74 12.15 -2.55 8.38
C THR A 74 12.62 -2.75 6.94
N HIS A 75 11.72 -3.01 5.99
CA HIS A 75 12.03 -3.38 4.60
C HIS A 75 11.46 -2.41 3.55
N GLY A 76 10.53 -1.55 3.96
CA GLY A 76 9.82 -0.64 3.08
C GLY A 76 10.56 0.68 2.83
N ASP A 77 9.90 1.56 2.07
CA ASP A 77 10.43 2.88 1.71
C ASP A 77 10.14 3.96 2.77
N ILE A 78 9.73 3.58 4.00
CA ILE A 78 9.26 4.55 5.00
C ILE A 78 10.36 5.54 5.39
N ALA A 79 11.59 5.06 5.57
CA ALA A 79 12.72 5.89 5.99
C ALA A 79 13.00 6.97 4.94
N GLU A 80 12.96 6.60 3.67
CA GLU A 80 13.16 7.52 2.56
C GLU A 80 12.00 8.52 2.42
N GLY A 81 10.76 8.05 2.58
CA GLY A 81 9.60 8.94 2.57
C GLY A 81 9.63 9.96 3.70
N VAL A 82 10.02 9.54 4.92
CA VAL A 82 10.21 10.42 6.07
C VAL A 82 11.34 11.41 5.82
N ARG A 83 12.47 10.94 5.28
CA ARG A 83 13.60 11.80 4.93
C ARG A 83 13.16 12.91 3.97
N ALA A 84 12.58 12.54 2.83
CA ALA A 84 12.21 13.46 1.77
C ALA A 84 11.09 14.45 2.16
N LEU A 85 10.12 14.01 2.99
CA LEU A 85 8.95 14.84 3.32
C LEU A 85 9.10 15.61 4.64
N LEU A 86 9.77 15.05 5.66
CA LEU A 86 9.73 15.56 7.03
C LEU A 86 11.09 16.04 7.53
N ILE A 87 12.19 15.39 7.13
CA ILE A 87 13.54 15.72 7.60
C ILE A 87 14.17 16.76 6.68
N ASP A 88 14.54 16.34 5.47
CA ASP A 88 15.25 17.17 4.49
C ASP A 88 14.27 18.08 3.75
N LYS A 89 13.01 17.66 3.62
CA LYS A 89 11.93 18.42 2.95
C LYS A 89 12.26 18.81 1.51
N ASP A 90 13.02 17.95 0.83
CA ASP A 90 13.39 18.13 -0.58
C ASP A 90 12.25 17.77 -1.54
N HIS A 91 11.22 17.06 -1.06
CA HIS A 91 10.13 16.51 -1.88
C HIS A 91 10.63 15.64 -3.05
N ALA A 92 11.83 15.07 -2.94
CA ALA A 92 12.51 14.32 -3.98
C ALA A 92 12.95 12.94 -3.46
N PRO A 93 11.99 12.05 -3.14
CA PRO A 93 12.32 10.73 -2.62
C PRO A 93 13.03 9.88 -3.67
N ALA A 94 14.14 9.27 -3.29
CA ALA A 94 14.92 8.32 -4.07
C ALA A 94 14.39 6.89 -3.87
N TRP A 95 13.20 6.61 -4.41
CA TRP A 95 12.59 5.29 -4.29
C TRP A 95 13.47 4.19 -4.88
N ARG A 96 13.53 3.04 -4.19
CA ARG A 96 14.36 1.88 -4.60
C ARG A 96 13.90 1.24 -5.91
N HIS A 97 12.63 1.40 -6.27
CA HIS A 97 12.00 0.77 -7.42
C HIS A 97 11.23 1.79 -8.23
N THR A 98 10.84 1.40 -9.45
CA THR A 98 9.90 2.14 -10.29
C THR A 98 8.56 1.41 -10.36
N HIS A 99 7.48 2.14 -10.67
CA HIS A 99 6.16 1.55 -10.88
C HIS A 99 6.22 0.48 -11.99
N GLY A 100 5.69 -0.71 -11.70
CA GLY A 100 5.76 -1.86 -12.61
C GLY A 100 7.01 -2.74 -12.46
N ALA A 101 8.06 -2.27 -11.77
CA ALA A 101 9.33 -2.99 -11.62
C ALA A 101 9.68 -3.35 -10.16
N VAL A 102 8.69 -3.38 -9.27
CA VAL A 102 8.88 -3.85 -7.89
C VAL A 102 9.13 -5.37 -7.92
N PRO A 103 10.21 -5.91 -7.36
CA PRO A 103 10.43 -7.35 -7.27
C PRO A 103 9.36 -8.05 -6.42
N ALA A 104 9.00 -9.29 -6.78
CA ALA A 104 8.05 -10.07 -5.98
C ALA A 104 8.59 -10.37 -4.57
N ALA A 105 9.90 -10.60 -4.43
CA ALA A 105 10.54 -10.88 -3.15
C ALA A 105 10.38 -9.72 -2.16
N ASP A 106 10.59 -8.47 -2.60
CA ASP A 106 10.45 -7.29 -1.75
C ASP A 106 9.00 -7.07 -1.31
N LEU A 107 8.03 -7.34 -2.20
CA LEU A 107 6.61 -7.31 -1.84
C LEU A 107 6.27 -8.40 -0.82
N GLU A 108 6.70 -9.64 -1.04
CA GLU A 108 6.39 -10.74 -0.12
C GLU A 108 7.11 -10.59 1.23
N ALA A 109 8.29 -9.96 1.28
CA ALA A 109 8.94 -9.59 2.53
C ALA A 109 8.08 -8.64 3.38
N CYS A 110 7.37 -7.69 2.74
CA CYS A 110 6.42 -6.81 3.43
C CYS A 110 5.14 -7.51 3.89
N LEU A 111 4.81 -8.67 3.29
CA LEU A 111 3.58 -9.40 3.53
C LEU A 111 3.77 -10.64 4.42
N ALA A 112 5.01 -10.98 4.75
CA ALA A 112 5.34 -12.11 5.58
C ALA A 112 4.73 -11.92 6.98
N PRO A 113 4.06 -12.94 7.55
CA PRO A 113 3.49 -12.83 8.88
C PRO A 113 4.59 -12.66 9.92
N ALA A 114 4.55 -11.54 10.65
CA ALA A 114 5.52 -11.25 11.71
C ALA A 114 5.35 -12.17 12.93
N TRP A 115 4.15 -12.75 13.11
CA TRP A 115 3.85 -13.68 14.19
C TRP A 115 2.97 -14.84 13.73
N PRO A 116 3.13 -16.04 14.32
CA PRO A 116 2.10 -17.06 14.25
C PRO A 116 0.84 -16.60 14.99
N ARG A 117 -0.31 -17.17 14.64
CA ARG A 117 -1.63 -16.75 15.16
C ARG A 117 -1.68 -16.73 16.69
N GLN A 118 -1.10 -17.72 17.36
CA GLN A 118 -1.12 -17.89 18.80
C GLN A 118 -0.26 -16.87 19.55
N ALA A 119 0.79 -16.34 18.90
CA ALA A 119 1.68 -15.33 19.47
C ALA A 119 1.35 -13.90 19.02
N HIS A 120 0.32 -13.72 18.17
CA HIS A 120 -0.01 -12.42 17.62
C HIS A 120 -0.43 -11.44 18.75
N PRO A 121 0.06 -10.18 18.77
CA PRO A 121 -0.30 -9.20 19.80
C PRO A 121 -1.81 -8.98 19.92
N LEU A 122 -2.49 -8.93 18.77
CA LEU A 122 -3.96 -8.82 18.66
C LEU A 122 -4.68 -10.19 18.62
N ARG A 123 -4.13 -11.27 19.19
CA ARG A 123 -4.77 -12.60 19.14
C ARG A 123 -6.19 -12.61 19.73
N GLU A 124 -6.43 -11.83 20.79
CA GLU A 124 -7.72 -11.74 21.49
C GLU A 124 -8.73 -10.77 20.84
N LEU A 125 -8.34 -10.06 19.77
CA LEU A 125 -9.20 -9.09 19.09
C LEU A 125 -10.37 -9.80 18.39
N HIS A 126 -11.59 -9.46 18.71
CA HIS A 126 -12.79 -10.03 18.08
C HIS A 126 -13.63 -8.92 17.45
N ASP A 127 -14.37 -9.27 16.41
CA ASP A 127 -15.34 -8.35 15.83
C ASP A 127 -16.54 -8.24 16.77
N HIS A 128 -16.97 -7.01 17.01
CA HIS A 128 -18.25 -6.74 17.66
C HIS A 128 -19.27 -6.49 16.57
N VAL A 129 -20.31 -7.31 16.51
CA VAL A 129 -21.51 -6.97 15.74
C VAL A 129 -22.27 -5.96 16.59
N ALA A 130 -22.55 -4.78 16.05
CA ALA A 130 -23.43 -3.84 16.73
C ALA A 130 -24.83 -4.47 16.84
N GLU A 131 -25.37 -4.55 18.06
CA GLU A 131 -26.77 -4.94 18.32
C GLU A 131 -27.74 -3.90 17.78
#